data_AF-A0A0G1SH00-F1
#
_entry.id   AF-A0A0G1SH00-F1
#
_cell.length_a   1.000
_cell.length_b   1.000
_cell.length_c   1.000
_cell.angle_alpha   90.00
_cell.angle_beta   90.00
_cell.angle_gamma   90.00
#
_symmetry.space_group_name_H-M   'P 1'
#
loop_
_entity.id
_entity.type
_entity.pdbx_description
1 polymer ?
#
loop_
_entity_poly.entity_id
_entity_poly.type
_entity_poly.pdbx_seq_one_letter_code
_entity_poly.pdbx_strand_id
1 'polypeptide(L)'
;MDKNIKVVSMFGIITVSLSIFYYTVIFLPRQEEMRLKEKERDLTAKQEAVFLKECKDEKEADYKFFDEHLAGWPSALITNGLKNKGYINDNDEPVDDDIWLKKCIQRKFELRA
;
A
#
# COMPACT_ATOMS: atom_id res chain seq x y z
N MET A 1 -64.26 -12.39 6.40
CA MET A 1 -62.85 -12.17 6.75
C MET A 1 -62.75 -10.81 7.42
N ASP A 2 -62.51 -10.79 8.73
CA ASP A 2 -62.61 -9.59 9.56
C ASP A 2 -61.63 -8.49 9.13
N LYS A 3 -62.11 -7.24 9.10
CA LYS A 3 -61.29 -6.05 8.77
C LYS A 3 -60.06 -5.94 9.67
N ASN A 4 -60.16 -6.38 10.92
CA ASN A 4 -59.04 -6.38 11.87
C ASN A 4 -57.92 -7.33 11.46
N ILE A 5 -58.25 -8.50 10.88
CA ILE A 5 -57.24 -9.47 10.42
C ILE A 5 -56.46 -8.91 9.22
N LYS A 6 -57.12 -8.18 8.32
CA LYS A 6 -56.46 -7.52 7.17
C LYS A 6 -55.50 -6.41 7.60
N VAL A 7 -55.87 -5.62 8.61
CA VAL A 7 -55.01 -4.53 9.11
C VAL A 7 -53.76 -5.09 9.79
N VAL A 8 -53.90 -6.14 10.61
CA VAL A 8 -52.77 -6.81 11.27
C VAL A 8 -51.83 -7.44 10.25
N SER A 9 -52.35 -8.11 9.22
CA SER A 9 -51.51 -8.71 8.18
C SER A 9 -50.75 -7.64 7.37
N MET A 10 -51.39 -6.51 7.08
CA MET A 10 -50.78 -5.41 6.34
C MET A 10 -49.63 -4.76 7.14
N PHE A 11 -49.82 -4.54 8.44
CA PHE A 11 -48.76 -4.05 9.32
C PHE A 11 -47.58 -5.02 9.42
N GLY A 12 -47.85 -6.32 9.49
CA GLY A 12 -46.81 -7.35 9.47
C GLY A 12 -45.94 -7.29 8.22
N ILE A 13 -46.57 -7.18 7.04
CA ILE A 13 -45.86 -7.06 5.75
C ILE A 13 -44.98 -5.80 5.73
N ILE A 14 -45.53 -4.65 6.11
CA ILE A 14 -44.78 -3.38 6.11
C ILE A 14 -43.56 -3.45 7.02
N THR A 15 -43.70 -4.05 8.20
CA THR A 15 -42.60 -4.16 9.18
C THR A 15 -41.48 -5.06 8.64
N VAL A 16 -41.83 -6.19 8.02
CA VAL A 16 -40.85 -7.09 7.39
C VAL A 16 -40.17 -6.41 6.19
N SER A 17 -40.94 -5.72 5.34
CA SER A 17 -40.39 -4.99 4.19
C SER A 17 -39.41 -3.89 4.61
N LEU A 18 -39.74 -3.12 5.65
CA LEU A 18 -38.84 -2.11 6.21
C LEU A 18 -37.57 -2.72 6.78
N SER A 19 -37.67 -3.88 7.42
CA SER A 19 -36.51 -4.59 8.00
C SER A 19 -35.56 -5.09 6.91
N ILE A 20 -36.10 -5.65 5.83
CA ILE A 20 -35.32 -6.09 4.66
C ILE A 20 -34.66 -4.89 3.99
N PHE A 21 -35.41 -3.79 3.79
CA PHE A 21 -34.89 -2.57 3.18
C PHE A 21 -33.75 -1.95 4.00
N TYR A 22 -33.88 -1.91 5.33
CA TYR A 22 -32.82 -1.45 6.21
C TYR A 22 -31.56 -2.30 6.07
N TYR A 23 -31.71 -3.63 6.05
CA TYR A 23 -30.58 -4.55 5.90
C TYR A 23 -29.88 -4.38 4.54
N THR A 24 -30.64 -4.26 3.45
CA THR A 24 -30.05 -4.13 2.11
C THR A 24 -29.39 -2.78 1.87
N VAL A 25 -29.96 -1.68 2.39
CA VAL A 25 -29.44 -0.33 2.14
C VAL A 25 -28.27 0.03 3.06
N ILE A 26 -28.26 -0.46 4.31
CA ILE A 26 -27.26 -0.04 5.30
C ILE A 26 -26.21 -1.12 5.55
N PHE A 27 -26.61 -2.39 5.59
CA PHE A 27 -25.71 -3.48 5.99
C PHE A 27 -24.85 -4.01 4.83
N LEU A 28 -25.46 -4.25 3.66
CA LEU A 28 -24.73 -4.72 2.47
C LEU A 28 -23.57 -3.80 2.04
N PRO A 29 -23.76 -2.48 1.85
CA PRO A 29 -22.66 -1.62 1.39
C PRO A 29 -21.52 -1.51 2.41
N ARG A 30 -21.82 -1.54 3.73
CA ARG A 30 -20.78 -1.57 4.76
C ARG A 30 -19.93 -2.84 4.72
N GLN A 31 -20.54 -3.98 4.41
CA GLN A 31 -19.82 -5.25 4.31
C GLN A 31 -18.91 -5.27 3.08
N GLU A 32 -19.37 -4.72 1.96
CA GLU A 32 -18.55 -4.56 0.75
C GLU A 32 -17.39 -3.59 0.95
N GLU A 33 -17.62 -2.47 1.64
CA GLU A 33 -16.58 -1.47 1.92
C GLU A 33 -15.45 -2.05 2.78
N MET A 34 -15.77 -2.85 3.80
CA MET A 34 -14.74 -3.52 4.60
C MET A 34 -13.95 -4.55 3.79
N ARG A 35 -14.63 -5.31 2.93
CA ARG A 35 -13.98 -6.29 2.04
C ARG A 35 -13.10 -5.63 0.98
N LEU A 36 -13.48 -4.46 0.47
CA LEU A 36 -12.66 -3.66 -0.45
C LEU A 36 -11.41 -3.12 0.26
N LYS A 37 -11.55 -2.55 1.46
CA LYS A 37 -10.41 -2.07 2.26
C LYS A 37 -9.43 -3.19 2.64
N GLU A 38 -9.95 -4.38 2.93
CA GLU A 38 -9.12 -5.54 3.23
C GLU A 38 -8.34 -6.00 1.99
N LYS A 39 -8.99 -6.04 0.81
CA LYS A 39 -8.31 -6.32 -0.47
C LYS A 39 -7.23 -5.28 -0.82
N GLU A 40 -7.49 -4.00 -0.57
CA GLU A 40 -6.51 -2.93 -0.78
C GLU A 40 -5.28 -3.14 0.10
N ARG A 41 -5.46 -3.39 1.41
CA ARG A 41 -4.33 -3.67 2.31
C ARG A 41 -3.54 -4.91 1.89
N ASP A 42 -4.22 -5.96 1.47
CA ASP A 42 -3.59 -7.20 1.04
C ASP A 42 -2.82 -7.03 -0.29
N LEU A 43 -3.30 -6.17 -1.18
CA LEU A 43 -2.58 -5.73 -2.38
C LEU A 43 -1.37 -4.86 -2.01
N THR A 44 -1.51 -3.93 -1.07
CA THR A 44 -0.39 -3.09 -0.60
C THR A 44 0.71 -3.95 0.02
N ALA A 45 0.38 -4.93 0.87
CA ALA A 45 1.36 -5.83 1.48
C ALA A 45 2.08 -6.70 0.44
N LYS A 46 1.36 -7.21 -0.57
CA LYS A 46 1.98 -7.95 -1.67
C LYS A 46 2.88 -7.07 -2.52
N GLN A 47 2.49 -5.82 -2.78
CA GLN A 47 3.33 -4.86 -3.50
C GLN A 47 4.57 -4.48 -2.70
N GLU A 48 4.45 -4.31 -1.38
CA GLU A 48 5.58 -3.99 -0.50
C GLU A 48 6.65 -5.08 -0.55
N ALA A 49 6.27 -6.35 -0.60
CA ALA A 49 7.21 -7.46 -0.78
C ALA A 49 7.90 -7.45 -2.15
N VAL A 50 7.20 -7.05 -3.22
CA VAL A 50 7.79 -6.89 -4.56
C VAL A 50 8.78 -5.74 -4.57
N PHE A 51 8.42 -4.59 -3.99
CA PHE A 51 9.31 -3.42 -3.89
C PHE A 51 10.52 -3.69 -3.01
N LEU A 52 10.36 -4.46 -1.94
CA LEU A 52 11.47 -4.90 -1.10
C LEU A 52 12.52 -5.65 -1.92
N LYS A 53 12.08 -6.53 -2.82
CA LYS A 53 12.98 -7.27 -3.71
C LYS A 53 13.62 -6.35 -4.75
N GLU A 54 12.83 -5.53 -5.43
CA GLU A 54 13.35 -4.57 -6.44
C GLU A 54 14.40 -3.61 -5.84
N CYS A 55 14.16 -3.08 -4.63
CA CYS A 55 15.10 -2.18 -3.95
C CYS A 55 16.40 -2.89 -3.54
N LYS A 56 16.34 -4.17 -3.14
CA LYS A 56 17.55 -4.97 -2.85
C LYS A 56 18.36 -5.23 -4.11
N ASP A 57 17.69 -5.62 -5.20
CA ASP A 57 18.32 -5.88 -6.49
C ASP A 57 18.95 -4.59 -7.06
N GLU A 58 18.26 -3.44 -6.93
CA GLU A 58 18.77 -2.12 -7.35
C GLU A 58 20.03 -1.74 -6.55
N LYS A 59 20.03 -1.97 -5.24
CA LYS A 59 21.20 -1.72 -4.39
C LYS A 59 22.39 -2.59 -4.78
N GLU A 60 22.18 -3.89 -4.97
CA GLU A 60 23.26 -4.81 -5.37
C GLU A 60 23.82 -4.45 -6.76
N ALA A 61 22.96 -4.07 -7.71
CA ALA A 61 23.38 -3.60 -9.02
C ALA A 61 24.20 -2.30 -8.94
N ASP A 62 23.76 -1.34 -8.13
CA ASP A 62 24.48 -0.09 -7.91
C ASP A 62 25.85 -0.36 -7.26
N TYR A 63 25.94 -1.22 -6.24
CA TYR A 63 27.23 -1.59 -5.63
C TYR A 63 28.18 -2.25 -6.63
N LYS A 64 27.70 -3.17 -7.47
CA LYS A 64 28.53 -3.78 -8.53
C LYS A 64 28.99 -2.75 -9.55
N PHE A 65 28.10 -1.85 -9.96
CA PHE A 65 28.43 -0.77 -10.87
C PHE A 65 29.51 0.14 -10.28
N PHE A 66 29.35 0.54 -9.01
CA PHE A 66 30.37 1.33 -8.33
C PHE A 66 31.67 0.53 -8.19
N ASP A 67 31.67 -0.70 -7.71
CA ASP A 67 32.90 -1.51 -7.53
C ASP A 67 33.69 -1.68 -8.82
N GLU A 68 33.02 -1.91 -9.95
CA GLU A 68 33.65 -2.00 -11.27
C GLU A 68 34.18 -0.65 -11.80
N HIS A 69 33.51 0.47 -11.48
CA HIS A 69 33.81 1.79 -12.06
C HIS A 69 34.61 2.72 -11.11
N LEU A 70 34.68 2.39 -9.82
CA LEU A 70 35.39 3.12 -8.77
C LEU A 70 36.90 3.22 -9.04
N ALA A 71 37.47 2.25 -9.76
CA ALA A 71 38.91 2.21 -10.05
C ALA A 71 39.41 3.32 -11.00
N GLY A 72 38.50 4.05 -11.68
CA GLY A 72 38.87 5.04 -12.70
C GLY A 72 38.20 6.41 -12.59
N TRP A 73 37.32 6.63 -11.61
CA TRP A 73 36.52 7.86 -11.51
C TRP A 73 37.03 8.81 -10.42
N PRO A 74 36.91 10.14 -10.61
CA PRO A 74 37.21 11.12 -9.56
C PRO A 74 36.34 10.88 -8.32
N SER A 75 36.95 10.88 -7.12
CA SER A 75 36.23 10.55 -5.87
C SER A 75 35.00 11.43 -5.64
N ALA A 76 35.04 12.71 -6.02
CA ALA A 76 33.90 13.62 -5.90
C ALA A 76 32.68 13.21 -6.73
N LEU A 77 32.87 12.60 -7.90
CA LEU A 77 31.75 12.13 -8.74
C LEU A 77 31.09 10.89 -8.14
N ILE A 78 31.90 10.01 -7.57
CA ILE A 78 31.44 8.82 -6.84
C ILE A 78 30.64 9.24 -5.61
N THR A 79 31.20 10.12 -4.77
CA THR A 79 30.55 10.61 -3.55
C THR A 79 29.22 11.30 -3.88
N ASN A 80 29.16 12.14 -4.92
CA ASN A 80 27.91 12.77 -5.35
C ASN A 80 26.90 11.75 -5.90
N GLY A 81 27.36 10.73 -6.63
CA GLY A 81 26.50 9.63 -7.09
C GLY A 81 25.87 8.85 -5.93
N LEU A 82 26.68 8.51 -4.93
CA LEU A 82 26.24 7.82 -3.72
C LEU A 82 25.29 8.69 -2.87
N LYS A 83 25.54 10.01 -2.75
CA LYS A 83 24.63 10.96 -2.09
C LYS A 83 23.29 11.06 -2.80
N ASN A 84 23.28 11.19 -4.14
CA ASN A 84 22.06 11.26 -4.93
C ASN A 84 21.20 10.00 -4.80
N LYS A 85 21.84 8.82 -4.76
CA LYS A 85 21.17 7.55 -4.51
C LYS A 85 20.78 7.35 -3.03
N GLY A 86 21.28 8.21 -2.14
CA GLY A 86 20.99 8.20 -0.71
C GLY A 86 21.74 7.13 0.08
N TYR A 87 22.78 6.52 -0.49
CA TYR A 87 23.60 5.51 0.18
C TYR A 87 24.51 6.11 1.26
N ILE A 88 24.87 7.38 1.09
CA ILE A 88 25.62 8.16 2.08
C ILE A 88 24.89 9.46 2.40
N ASN A 89 25.05 9.94 3.63
CA ASN A 89 24.48 11.20 4.10
C ASN A 89 25.36 12.41 3.70
N ASP A 90 24.93 13.62 4.06
CA ASP A 90 25.68 14.84 3.73
C ASP A 90 27.08 14.89 4.34
N ASN A 91 27.31 14.14 5.43
CA ASN A 91 28.59 13.99 6.13
C ASN A 91 29.49 12.88 5.54
N ASP A 92 29.14 12.33 4.37
CA ASP A 92 29.84 11.22 3.72
C ASP A 92 29.80 9.89 4.50
N GLU A 93 28.90 9.75 5.46
CA GLU A 93 28.72 8.51 6.23
C GLU A 93 27.68 7.60 5.56
N PRO A 94 27.89 6.27 5.59
CA PRO A 94 26.92 5.32 5.08
C PRO A 94 25.58 5.43 5.83
N VAL A 95 24.49 5.47 5.06
CA VAL A 95 23.14 5.40 5.60
C VAL A 95 22.82 3.95 5.94
N ASP A 96 22.20 3.75 7.10
CA ASP A 96 21.72 2.44 7.53
C ASP A 96 20.85 1.78 6.43
N ASP A 97 21.15 0.52 6.15
CA ASP A 97 20.50 -0.31 5.16
C ASP A 97 18.98 -0.35 5.32
N ASP A 98 18.50 -0.45 6.55
CA ASP A 98 17.06 -0.50 6.86
C ASP A 98 16.38 0.85 6.58
N ILE A 99 17.09 1.95 6.86
CA ILE A 99 16.61 3.32 6.60
C ILE A 99 16.56 3.58 5.09
N TRP A 100 17.60 3.18 4.36
CA TRP A 100 17.64 3.31 2.92
C TRP A 100 16.54 2.49 2.25
N LEU A 101 16.37 1.23 2.67
CA LEU A 101 15.38 0.32 2.10
C LEU A 101 13.96 0.85 2.29
N LYS A 102 13.66 1.37 3.49
CA LYS A 102 12.38 2.00 3.79
C LYS A 102 12.12 3.22 2.90
N LYS A 103 13.12 4.08 2.70
CA LYS A 103 13.02 5.25 1.78
C LYS A 103 12.85 4.82 0.32
N CYS A 104 13.52 3.75 -0.11
CA CYS A 104 13.40 3.22 -1.46
C CYS A 104 11.98 2.70 -1.73
N ILE A 105 11.44 1.88 -0.82
CA ILE A 105 10.07 1.36 -0.91
C ILE A 105 9.06 2.51 -0.96
N GLN A 106 9.22 3.51 -0.06
CA GLN A 106 8.33 4.66 -0.02
C GLN A 106 8.33 5.45 -1.35
N ARG A 107 9.50 5.73 -1.95
CA ARG A 107 9.58 6.39 -3.26
C ARG A 107 8.88 5.59 -4.37
N LYS A 108 9.03 4.26 -4.37
CA LYS A 108 8.39 3.40 -5.39
C LYS A 108 6.86 3.40 -5.24
N PHE A 109 6.35 3.49 -4.01
CA PHE A 109 4.92 3.70 -3.75
C PHE A 109 4.45 5.08 -4.22
N GLU A 110 5.18 6.15 -3.87
CA GLU A 110 4.83 7.52 -4.27
C GLU A 110 4.85 7.73 -5.79
N LEU A 111 5.76 7.08 -6.52
CA LEU A 111 5.85 7.15 -7.98
C LEU A 111 4.73 6.41 -8.73
N ARG A 112 3.95 5.56 -8.04
CA ARG A 112 2.84 4.80 -8.63
C ARG A 112 1.45 5.27 -8.17
N ALA A 113 1.37 6.23 -7.25
CA ALA A 113 0.12 6.83 -6.76
C ALA A 113 -0.28 8.04 -7.62
#